data_AF-A0A6V7Q6A6-F1
#
_entry.id   AF-A0A6V7Q6A6-F1
#
_cell.length_a   1.000
_cell.length_b   1.000
_cell.length_c   1.000
_cell.angle_alpha   90.00
_cell.angle_beta   90.00
_cell.angle_gamma   90.00
#
_symmetry.space_group_name_H-M   'P 1'
#
loop_
_entity.id
_entity.type
_entity.pdbx_description
1 polymer ?
#
loop_
_entity_poly.entity_id
_entity_poly.type
_entity_poly.pdbx_seq_one_letter_code
_entity_poly.pdbx_strand_id
1 'polypeptide(L)'
;MSSSDAGVVDVGGDPPKQPSKRSKSKDPQRITRDSASLEDRLVLLEDIIAKMGERYTEMTDTFKSFNEDVHSMEESVAIAMTTFRIELEKLQGNMTRRDEERKKLIEELVARVDEVDDLRTRVTILEKVVARGHEPQRESVSKVRVPEPQNFRGTRDENEIDNFLWHMERYFKALRLDDEEEKVQAASIYLADDAMLWGEACCQR
;
A
#
# COMPACT_ATOMS: atom_id res chain seq x y z
N MET A 1 -52.04 4.51 -14.23
CA MET A 1 -52.32 5.88 -14.73
C MET A 1 -52.49 5.74 -16.24
N SER A 2 -53.55 5.12 -16.72
CA SER A 2 -54.89 5.69 -16.93
C SER A 2 -54.85 6.95 -17.79
N SER A 3 -55.14 6.82 -19.09
CA SER A 3 -56.38 7.37 -19.62
C SER A 3 -56.67 6.80 -21.01
N SER A 4 -57.73 6.00 -21.08
CA SER A 4 -58.49 5.67 -22.29
C SER A 4 -59.64 6.66 -22.42
N ASP A 5 -60.01 7.02 -23.65
CA ASP A 5 -61.39 7.33 -24.12
C ASP A 5 -61.30 7.98 -25.50
N ALA A 6 -62.25 7.87 -26.42
CA ALA A 6 -63.37 6.97 -26.67
C ALA A 6 -63.76 7.25 -28.12
N GLY A 7 -64.06 6.21 -28.89
CA GLY A 7 -64.66 6.36 -30.21
C GLY A 7 -66.12 6.81 -30.08
N VAL A 8 -66.58 7.62 -31.04
CA VAL A 8 -67.99 7.69 -31.41
C VAL A 8 -68.06 7.58 -32.92
N VAL A 9 -68.67 6.48 -33.36
CA VAL A 9 -69.18 6.27 -34.72
C VAL A 9 -70.68 6.54 -34.67
N ASP A 10 -71.19 7.29 -35.65
CA ASP A 10 -72.62 7.38 -35.92
C ASP A 10 -72.89 7.18 -37.42
N VAL A 11 -74.05 6.60 -37.71
CA VAL A 11 -74.37 5.75 -38.85
C VAL A 11 -75.46 6.42 -39.70
N GLY A 12 -75.25 6.45 -41.02
CA GLY A 12 -76.30 6.12 -42.00
C GLY A 12 -77.11 7.25 -42.64
N GLY A 13 -77.27 7.17 -43.97
CA GLY A 13 -78.32 7.87 -44.73
C GLY A 13 -77.96 8.13 -46.21
N ASP A 14 -78.39 7.23 -47.11
CA ASP A 14 -78.18 7.25 -48.58
C ASP A 14 -79.25 8.09 -49.36
N PRO A 15 -79.14 8.30 -50.71
CA PRO A 15 -79.53 9.51 -51.51
C PRO A 15 -81.00 9.43 -52.07
N PRO A 16 -81.56 10.25 -53.03
CA PRO A 16 -80.95 10.98 -54.17
C PRO A 16 -81.65 12.24 -54.79
N LYS A 17 -81.03 12.74 -55.88
CA LYS A 17 -81.57 13.36 -57.13
C LYS A 17 -81.23 14.83 -57.42
N GLN A 18 -80.35 14.98 -58.40
CA GLN A 18 -80.11 16.17 -59.23
C GLN A 18 -81.35 16.56 -60.06
N PRO A 19 -81.35 17.79 -60.62
CA PRO A 19 -81.42 17.86 -62.08
C PRO A 19 -80.27 18.67 -62.70
N SER A 20 -79.64 17.98 -63.65
CA SER A 20 -78.82 18.48 -64.75
C SER A 20 -79.24 19.86 -65.28
N LYS A 21 -78.30 20.81 -65.27
CA LYS A 21 -78.22 21.88 -66.28
C LYS A 21 -76.80 21.92 -66.86
N ARG A 22 -76.65 21.19 -67.95
CA ARG A 22 -75.62 21.32 -68.99
C ARG A 22 -75.35 22.80 -69.31
N SER A 23 -74.10 23.27 -69.16
CA SER A 23 -73.50 24.29 -70.03
C SER A 23 -72.01 24.55 -69.76
N LYS A 24 -71.22 24.24 -70.80
CA LYS A 24 -69.99 24.89 -71.25
C LYS A 24 -68.74 24.75 -70.38
N SER A 25 -67.88 23.86 -70.88
CA SER A 25 -66.43 23.83 -70.72
C SER A 25 -65.86 25.24 -70.59
N LYS A 26 -65.23 25.52 -69.45
CA LYS A 26 -64.28 26.62 -69.29
C LYS A 26 -63.00 25.93 -68.85
N ASP A 27 -61.99 26.03 -69.70
CA ASP A 27 -60.67 25.41 -69.53
C ASP A 27 -60.19 25.50 -68.08
N PRO A 28 -59.55 24.45 -67.54
CA PRO A 28 -58.82 24.61 -66.29
C PRO A 28 -57.77 25.68 -66.56
N GLN A 29 -57.97 26.86 -65.96
CA GLN A 29 -56.93 27.84 -65.86
C GLN A 29 -55.71 27.11 -65.31
N ARG A 30 -54.75 26.97 -66.21
CA ARG A 30 -53.37 26.58 -66.00
C ARG A 30 -52.93 27.22 -64.69
N ILE A 31 -52.97 26.44 -63.61
CA ILE A 31 -52.08 26.66 -62.48
C ILE A 31 -50.72 26.59 -63.15
N THR A 32 -50.11 27.75 -63.41
CA THR A 32 -48.71 27.83 -63.81
C THR A 32 -47.94 27.33 -62.61
N ARG A 33 -47.81 26.01 -62.57
CA ARG A 33 -46.86 25.30 -61.76
C ARG A 33 -45.54 25.66 -62.42
N ASP A 34 -44.78 26.55 -61.80
CA ASP A 34 -43.39 26.81 -62.19
C ASP A 34 -42.65 25.47 -62.06
N SER A 35 -42.59 24.71 -63.15
CA SER A 35 -41.77 23.52 -63.23
C SER A 35 -40.46 23.94 -63.86
N ALA A 36 -39.46 24.21 -63.01
CA ALA A 36 -38.07 24.20 -63.45
C ALA A 36 -37.82 22.93 -64.28
N SER A 37 -37.02 23.04 -65.34
CA SER A 37 -36.80 21.91 -66.25
C SER A 37 -36.14 20.76 -65.48
N LEU A 38 -36.28 19.52 -65.97
CA LEU A 38 -35.61 18.38 -65.35
C LEU A 38 -34.09 18.59 -65.31
N GLU A 39 -33.52 19.31 -66.28
CA GLU A 39 -32.12 19.72 -66.28
C GLU A 39 -31.76 20.60 -65.07
N ASP A 40 -32.54 21.63 -64.75
CA ASP A 40 -32.27 22.54 -63.61
C ASP A 40 -32.32 21.80 -62.27
N ARG A 41 -33.24 20.84 -62.14
CA ARG A 41 -33.35 19.98 -60.95
C ARG A 41 -32.18 19.02 -60.82
N LEU A 42 -31.64 18.54 -61.93
CA LEU A 42 -30.48 17.65 -61.97
C LEU A 42 -29.22 18.41 -61.55
N VAL A 43 -29.03 19.64 -62.04
CA VAL A 43 -27.92 20.53 -61.62
C VAL A 43 -27.98 20.84 -60.12
N LEU A 44 -29.18 21.11 -59.57
CA LEU A 44 -29.34 21.33 -58.13
C LEU A 44 -28.99 20.08 -57.32
N LEU A 45 -29.38 18.89 -57.78
CA LEU A 45 -29.03 17.64 -57.11
C LEU A 45 -27.53 17.37 -57.15
N GLU A 46 -26.89 17.63 -58.28
CA GLU A 46 -25.43 17.51 -58.43
C GLU A 46 -24.69 18.43 -57.46
N ASP A 47 -25.11 19.69 -57.32
CA ASP A 47 -24.55 20.65 -56.35
C ASP A 47 -24.76 20.19 -54.90
N ILE A 48 -25.95 19.68 -54.56
CA ILE A 48 -26.23 19.13 -53.22
C ILE A 48 -25.34 17.91 -52.94
N ILE A 49 -25.19 17.01 -53.91
CA ILE A 49 -24.33 15.82 -53.80
C ILE A 49 -22.86 16.23 -53.64
N ALA A 50 -22.38 17.21 -54.41
CA ALA A 50 -21.03 17.73 -54.29
C ALA A 50 -20.77 18.31 -52.88
N LYS A 51 -21.67 19.17 -52.39
CA LYS A 51 -21.60 19.74 -51.03
C LYS A 51 -21.67 18.69 -49.93
N MET A 52 -22.46 17.63 -50.13
CA MET A 52 -22.47 16.49 -49.19
C MET A 52 -21.16 15.72 -49.22
N GLY A 53 -20.57 15.53 -50.40
CA GLY A 53 -19.26 14.91 -50.57
C GLY A 53 -18.15 15.69 -49.84
N GLU A 54 -18.12 17.02 -50.02
CA GLU A 54 -17.17 17.91 -49.33
C GLU A 54 -17.32 17.82 -47.80
N ARG A 55 -18.55 17.94 -47.29
CA ARG A 55 -18.80 17.79 -45.84
C ARG A 55 -18.41 16.42 -45.31
N TYR A 56 -18.59 15.36 -46.10
CA TYR A 56 -18.20 14.01 -45.70
C TYR A 56 -16.68 13.88 -45.65
N THR A 57 -15.95 14.47 -46.60
CA THR A 57 -14.48 14.50 -46.56
C THR A 57 -13.95 15.29 -45.36
N GLU A 58 -14.52 16.46 -45.08
CA GLU A 58 -14.15 17.26 -43.90
C GLU A 58 -14.40 16.48 -42.60
N MET A 59 -15.58 15.86 -42.47
CA MET A 59 -15.90 15.01 -41.31
C MET A 59 -14.92 13.84 -41.18
N THR A 60 -14.58 13.20 -42.29
CA THR A 60 -13.61 12.09 -42.31
C THR A 60 -12.23 12.55 -41.84
N ASP A 61 -11.79 13.73 -42.28
CA ASP A 61 -10.47 14.25 -41.92
C ASP A 61 -10.42 14.73 -40.46
N THR A 62 -11.49 15.33 -39.94
CA THR A 62 -11.59 15.64 -38.50
C THR A 62 -11.57 14.39 -37.63
N PHE A 63 -12.21 13.31 -38.07
CA PHE A 63 -12.17 12.04 -37.35
C PHE A 63 -10.77 11.41 -37.36
N LYS A 64 -10.05 11.49 -38.50
CA LYS A 64 -8.66 11.04 -38.58
C LYS A 64 -7.76 11.82 -37.63
N SER A 65 -7.83 13.15 -37.62
CA SER A 65 -6.98 13.96 -36.74
C SER A 65 -7.29 13.69 -35.27
N PHE A 66 -8.56 13.57 -34.90
CA PHE A 66 -8.95 13.19 -33.55
C PHE A 66 -8.41 11.82 -33.15
N ASN A 67 -8.48 10.84 -34.05
CA ASN A 67 -7.94 9.51 -33.80
C ASN A 67 -6.41 9.56 -33.61
N GLU A 68 -5.69 10.36 -34.39
CA GLU A 68 -4.25 10.60 -34.23
C GLU A 68 -3.94 11.24 -32.87
N ASP A 69 -4.69 12.26 -32.46
CA ASP A 69 -4.54 12.92 -31.16
C ASP A 69 -4.76 11.93 -29.99
N VAL A 70 -5.78 11.08 -30.09
CA VAL A 70 -6.05 10.02 -29.10
C VAL A 70 -4.89 9.04 -29.02
N HIS A 71 -4.39 8.55 -30.15
CA HIS A 71 -3.23 7.64 -30.16
C HIS A 71 -1.99 8.30 -29.57
N SER A 72 -1.74 9.57 -29.89
CA SER A 72 -0.62 10.32 -29.31
C SER A 72 -0.75 10.47 -27.79
N MET A 73 -1.96 10.74 -27.29
CA MET A 73 -2.23 10.81 -25.86
C MET A 73 -2.04 9.43 -25.19
N GLU A 74 -2.50 8.35 -25.81
CA GLU A 74 -2.31 6.99 -25.29
C GLU A 74 -0.83 6.63 -25.18
N GLU A 75 -0.02 6.95 -26.19
CA GLU A 75 1.43 6.76 -26.15
C GLU A 75 2.09 7.60 -25.03
N SER A 76 1.70 8.87 -24.90
CA SER A 76 2.21 9.76 -23.84
C SER A 76 1.91 9.19 -22.45
N VAL A 77 0.68 8.72 -22.22
CA VAL A 77 0.27 8.10 -20.96
C VAL A 77 1.04 6.80 -20.72
N ALA A 78 1.21 5.96 -21.73
CA ALA A 78 1.97 4.72 -21.62
C ALA A 78 3.45 4.99 -21.25
N ILE A 79 4.08 5.98 -21.88
CA ILE A 79 5.45 6.40 -21.55
C ILE A 79 5.51 6.90 -20.09
N ALA A 80 4.62 7.82 -19.71
CA ALA A 80 4.59 8.33 -18.34
C ALA A 80 4.41 7.21 -17.30
N MET A 81 3.48 6.29 -17.52
CA MET A 81 3.24 5.15 -16.62
C MET A 81 4.45 4.22 -16.52
N THR A 82 5.15 3.96 -17.62
CA THR A 82 6.36 3.12 -17.59
C THR A 82 7.51 3.83 -16.87
N THR A 83 7.71 5.13 -17.09
CA THR A 83 8.69 5.93 -16.34
C THR A 83 8.40 5.92 -14.84
N PHE A 84 7.15 6.19 -14.44
CA PHE A 84 6.78 6.16 -13.02
C PHE A 84 6.99 4.79 -12.38
N ARG A 85 6.67 3.70 -13.09
CA ARG A 85 6.92 2.34 -12.60
C ARG A 85 8.40 2.11 -12.31
N ILE A 86 9.27 2.49 -13.24
CA ILE A 86 10.73 2.34 -13.09
C ILE A 86 11.26 3.16 -11.90
N GLU A 87 10.77 4.39 -11.72
CA GLU A 87 11.17 5.23 -10.59
C GLU A 87 10.71 4.65 -9.25
N LEU A 88 9.50 4.09 -9.18
CA LEU A 88 9.00 3.41 -7.99
C LEU A 88 9.83 2.17 -7.65
N GLU A 89 10.17 1.34 -8.63
CA GLU A 89 11.03 0.17 -8.45
C GLU A 89 12.42 0.57 -7.95
N LYS A 90 12.99 1.62 -8.52
CA LYS A 90 14.29 2.17 -8.09
C LYS A 90 14.22 2.72 -6.66
N LEU A 91 13.17 3.45 -6.32
CA LEU A 91 12.97 3.98 -4.98
C LEU A 91 12.82 2.85 -3.95
N GLN A 92 12.03 1.83 -4.28
CA GLN A 92 11.86 0.64 -3.44
C GLN A 92 13.20 -0.08 -3.24
N GLY A 93 13.98 -0.29 -4.30
CA GLY A 93 15.31 -0.89 -4.22
C GLY A 93 16.30 -0.08 -3.38
N ASN A 94 16.25 1.26 -3.46
CA ASN A 94 17.07 2.11 -2.59
C ASN A 94 16.65 2.02 -1.12
N MET A 95 15.36 1.90 -0.83
CA MET A 95 14.86 1.75 0.53
C MET A 95 15.30 0.44 1.16
N THR A 96 15.13 -0.68 0.46
CA THR A 96 15.57 -2.00 0.94
C THR A 96 17.08 -2.05 1.15
N ARG A 97 17.86 -1.45 0.25
CA ARG A 97 19.32 -1.35 0.40
C ARG A 97 19.71 -0.57 1.66
N ARG A 98 19.10 0.61 1.90
CA ARG A 98 19.40 1.40 3.11
C ARG A 98 18.98 0.68 4.39
N ASP A 99 17.88 -0.06 4.37
CA ASP A 99 17.46 -0.86 5.52
C ASP A 99 18.47 -1.96 5.84
N GLU A 100 19.01 -2.62 4.82
CA GLU A 100 20.04 -3.65 4.98
C GLU A 100 21.39 -3.05 5.44
N GLU A 101 21.78 -1.89 4.90
CA GLU A 101 22.96 -1.15 5.37
C GLU A 101 22.80 -0.71 6.83
N ARG A 102 21.63 -0.19 7.21
CA ARG A 102 21.33 0.18 8.59
C ARG A 102 21.39 -1.03 9.52
N LYS A 103 20.85 -2.18 9.09
CA LYS A 103 20.90 -3.42 9.88
C LYS A 103 22.34 -3.84 10.16
N LYS A 104 23.21 -3.84 9.14
CA LYS A 104 24.63 -4.15 9.29
C LYS A 104 25.35 -3.19 10.25
N LEU A 105 25.08 -1.90 10.15
CA LEU A 105 25.65 -0.90 11.07
C LEU A 105 25.19 -1.12 12.52
N ILE A 106 23.94 -1.52 12.73
CA ILE A 106 23.43 -1.85 14.07
C ILE A 106 24.14 -3.09 14.62
N GLU A 107 24.29 -4.15 13.81
CA GLU A 107 25.02 -5.36 14.20
C GLU A 107 26.48 -5.05 14.56
N GLU A 108 27.17 -4.21 13.77
CA GLU A 108 28.53 -3.76 14.09
C GLU A 108 28.58 -2.94 15.37
N LEU A 109 27.62 -2.02 15.56
CA LEU A 109 27.56 -1.19 16.76
C LEU A 109 27.35 -2.03 18.02
N VAL A 110 26.46 -3.03 17.97
CA VAL A 110 26.23 -3.97 19.07
C VAL A 110 27.52 -4.72 19.41
N ALA A 111 28.22 -5.27 18.42
CA ALA A 111 29.50 -5.98 18.64
C ALA A 111 30.56 -5.09 19.32
N ARG A 112 30.62 -3.80 18.94
CA ARG A 112 31.55 -2.83 19.57
C ARG A 112 31.14 -2.45 20.99
N VAL A 113 29.84 -2.39 21.28
CA VAL A 113 29.36 -2.18 22.65
C VAL A 113 29.74 -3.35 23.54
N ASP A 114 29.60 -4.58 23.06
CA ASP A 114 30.03 -5.78 23.80
C ASP A 114 31.54 -5.78 24.08
N GLU A 115 32.37 -5.39 23.08
CA GLU A 115 33.82 -5.26 23.26
C GLU A 115 34.18 -4.19 24.31
N VAL A 116 33.50 -3.03 24.28
CA VAL A 116 33.71 -1.97 25.27
C VAL A 116 33.35 -2.45 26.67
N ASP A 117 32.28 -3.23 26.82
CA ASP A 117 31.86 -3.78 28.11
C ASP A 117 32.84 -4.84 28.64
N ASP A 118 33.41 -5.70 27.78
CA ASP A 118 34.50 -6.60 28.16
C ASP A 118 35.74 -5.82 28.62
N LEU A 119 36.17 -4.83 27.85
CA LEU A 119 37.33 -4.00 28.17
C LEU A 119 37.12 -3.25 29.49
N ARG A 120 35.93 -2.67 29.72
CA ARG A 120 35.57 -2.02 31.00
C ARG A 120 35.68 -2.98 32.17
N THR A 121 35.20 -4.21 32.00
CA THR A 121 35.30 -5.26 33.03
C THR A 121 36.75 -5.59 33.33
N ARG A 122 37.59 -5.76 32.29
CA ARG A 122 39.03 -6.04 32.43
C ARG A 122 39.80 -4.89 33.10
N VAL A 123 39.53 -3.64 32.72
CA VAL A 123 40.13 -2.45 33.34
C VAL A 123 39.77 -2.39 34.82
N THR A 124 38.50 -2.60 35.17
CA THR A 124 38.04 -2.61 36.57
C THR A 124 38.76 -3.68 37.40
N ILE A 125 39.01 -4.86 36.83
CA ILE A 125 39.77 -5.93 37.49
C ILE A 125 41.24 -5.51 37.68
N LEU A 126 41.88 -4.99 36.64
CA LEU A 126 43.28 -4.55 36.70
C LEU A 126 43.48 -3.41 37.70
N GLU A 127 42.59 -2.41 37.72
CA GLU A 127 42.59 -1.33 38.70
C GLU A 127 42.52 -1.87 40.13
N LYS A 128 41.66 -2.86 40.39
CA LYS A 128 41.57 -3.53 41.71
C LYS A 128 42.82 -4.33 42.07
N VAL A 129 43.55 -4.87 41.10
CA VAL A 129 44.82 -5.58 41.34
C VAL A 129 45.94 -4.57 41.61
N VAL A 130 46.03 -3.50 40.83
CA VAL A 130 47.02 -2.43 40.99
C VAL A 130 46.84 -1.71 42.33
N ALA A 131 45.59 -1.40 42.72
CA ALA A 131 45.29 -0.80 44.02
C ALA A 131 45.71 -1.69 45.21
N ARG A 132 45.70 -3.02 45.04
CA ARG A 132 46.19 -3.98 46.05
C ARG A 132 47.70 -4.22 46.01
N GLY A 133 48.37 -3.89 44.91
CA GLY A 133 49.81 -4.11 44.71
C GLY A 133 50.71 -3.13 45.46
N HIS A 134 50.16 -2.19 46.23
CA HIS A 134 50.91 -1.16 46.97
C HIS A 134 51.00 -1.43 48.48
N GLU A 135 50.76 -2.66 48.92
CA GLU A 135 50.83 -3.07 50.33
C GLU A 135 51.78 -4.27 50.50
N PRO A 136 52.76 -4.23 51.45
CA PRO A 136 53.74 -5.29 51.59
C PRO A 136 53.08 -6.56 52.16
N GLN A 137 53.03 -7.58 51.32
CA GLN A 137 53.03 -9.02 51.61
C GLN A 137 52.44 -9.46 52.96
N ARG A 138 51.19 -9.92 52.94
CA ARG A 138 50.75 -11.08 53.73
C ARG A 138 49.81 -11.94 52.87
N GLU A 139 50.16 -13.22 52.75
CA GLU A 139 49.29 -14.26 52.21
C GLU A 139 47.91 -14.19 52.83
N SER A 140 46.94 -13.73 52.06
CA SER A 140 45.54 -14.08 52.25
C SER A 140 44.89 -14.10 50.88
N VAL A 141 44.33 -15.25 50.53
CA VAL A 141 43.60 -15.53 49.29
C VAL A 141 42.41 -14.57 49.22
N SER A 142 42.60 -13.40 48.62
CA SER A 142 41.54 -12.39 48.51
C SER A 142 40.64 -12.69 47.31
N LYS A 143 39.65 -13.57 47.56
CA LYS A 143 38.50 -13.78 46.67
C LYS A 143 37.85 -12.41 46.40
N VAL A 144 37.97 -11.91 45.18
CA VAL A 144 37.25 -10.73 44.72
C VAL A 144 35.75 -11.02 44.85
N ARG A 145 35.05 -10.35 45.77
CA ARG A 145 33.60 -10.47 45.91
C ARG A 145 32.93 -9.81 44.71
N VAL A 146 32.24 -10.61 43.91
CA VAL A 146 31.33 -10.15 42.85
C VAL A 146 30.09 -9.55 43.54
N PRO A 147 29.57 -8.38 43.11
CA PRO A 147 28.33 -7.83 43.65
C PRO A 147 27.18 -8.82 43.49
N GLU A 148 26.45 -9.07 44.57
CA GLU A 148 25.34 -10.04 44.59
C GLU A 148 24.12 -9.50 43.82
N PRO A 149 23.42 -10.35 43.03
CA PRO A 149 22.16 -10.00 42.38
C PRO A 149 21.06 -9.65 43.37
N GLN A 150 20.06 -8.90 42.90
CA GLN A 150 18.86 -8.62 43.69
C GLN A 150 17.93 -9.84 43.71
N ASN A 151 17.34 -10.12 44.88
CA ASN A 151 16.41 -11.25 45.04
C ASN A 151 15.11 -11.02 44.25
N PHE A 152 14.61 -12.09 43.63
CA PHE A 152 13.32 -12.10 42.94
C PHE A 152 12.23 -12.69 43.84
N ARG A 153 11.15 -11.93 44.08
CA ARG A 153 10.08 -12.28 45.03
C ARG A 153 8.89 -13.03 44.42
N GLY A 154 8.93 -13.37 43.13
CA GLY A 154 7.86 -14.11 42.47
C GLY A 154 6.77 -13.25 41.82
N THR A 155 7.06 -11.98 41.54
CA THR A 155 6.16 -11.09 40.80
C THR A 155 5.93 -11.62 39.39
N ARG A 156 4.68 -11.69 38.93
CA ARG A 156 4.32 -12.14 37.57
C ARG A 156 4.44 -11.01 36.53
N ASP A 157 5.46 -10.17 36.64
CA ASP A 157 5.79 -9.15 35.65
C ASP A 157 6.94 -9.67 34.77
N GLU A 158 6.71 -9.69 33.46
CA GLU A 158 7.69 -10.12 32.46
C GLU A 158 8.99 -9.31 32.57
N ASN A 159 8.89 -8.00 32.85
CA ASN A 159 10.06 -7.14 32.96
C ASN A 159 10.92 -7.46 34.18
N GLU A 160 10.32 -7.82 35.31
CA GLU A 160 11.07 -8.18 36.53
C GLU A 160 11.74 -9.55 36.37
N ILE A 161 11.07 -10.49 35.70
CA ILE A 161 11.63 -11.81 35.38
C ILE A 161 12.83 -11.66 34.44
N ASP A 162 12.68 -10.89 33.36
CA ASP A 162 13.75 -10.65 32.40
C ASP A 162 14.95 -9.94 33.04
N ASN A 163 14.69 -8.93 33.88
CA ASN A 163 15.74 -8.23 34.59
C ASN A 163 16.49 -9.14 35.58
N PHE A 164 15.77 -10.00 36.31
CA PHE A 164 16.37 -10.98 37.20
C PHE A 164 17.28 -11.96 36.42
N LEU A 165 16.78 -12.55 35.35
CA LEU A 165 17.56 -13.50 34.52
C LEU A 165 18.80 -12.83 33.92
N TRP A 166 18.66 -11.59 33.44
CA TRP A 166 19.78 -10.82 32.90
C TRP A 166 20.87 -10.56 33.96
N HIS A 167 20.47 -10.19 35.19
CA HIS A 167 21.42 -9.99 36.29
C HIS A 167 22.10 -11.29 36.74
N MET A 168 21.37 -12.41 36.79
CA MET A 168 21.91 -13.72 37.12
C MET A 168 22.96 -14.19 36.10
N GLU A 169 22.66 -14.05 34.81
CA GLU A 169 23.58 -14.43 33.73
C GLU A 169 24.90 -13.64 33.79
N ARG A 170 24.82 -12.33 34.08
CA ARG A 170 26.04 -11.51 34.27
C ARG A 170 26.81 -11.90 35.52
N TYR A 171 26.11 -12.27 36.60
CA TYR A 171 26.74 -12.72 37.83
C TYR A 171 27.51 -14.03 37.63
N PHE A 172 26.93 -15.00 36.92
CA PHE A 172 27.60 -16.26 36.58
C PHE A 172 28.82 -16.06 35.71
N LYS A 173 28.74 -15.19 34.69
CA LYS A 173 29.91 -14.81 33.86
C LYS A 173 31.02 -14.18 34.68
N ALA A 174 30.68 -13.32 35.64
CA ALA A 174 31.66 -12.68 36.53
C ALA A 174 32.33 -13.69 37.48
N LEU A 175 31.61 -14.74 37.88
CA LEU A 175 32.13 -15.84 38.69
C LEU A 175 32.84 -16.93 37.88
N ARG A 176 32.77 -16.89 36.54
CA ARG A 176 33.18 -17.99 35.64
C ARG A 176 32.50 -19.32 35.99
N LEU A 177 31.23 -19.22 36.35
CA LEU A 177 30.38 -20.37 36.63
C LEU A 177 29.78 -20.82 35.31
N ASP A 178 30.35 -21.88 34.72
CA ASP A 178 29.93 -22.40 33.41
C ASP A 178 29.08 -23.67 33.52
N ASP A 179 29.08 -24.32 34.69
CA ASP A 179 28.28 -25.52 34.96
C ASP A 179 26.80 -25.15 35.18
N GLU A 180 25.92 -25.75 34.38
CA GLU A 180 24.48 -25.46 34.42
C GLU A 180 23.82 -25.91 35.73
N GLU A 181 24.26 -27.02 36.33
CA GLU A 181 23.74 -27.49 37.61
C GLU A 181 24.16 -26.56 38.74
N GLU A 182 25.40 -26.07 38.72
CA GLU A 182 25.88 -25.06 39.66
C GLU A 182 25.19 -23.70 39.48
N LYS A 183 24.91 -23.28 38.24
CA LYS A 183 24.14 -22.05 37.95
C LYS A 183 22.73 -22.13 38.50
N VAL A 184 22.03 -23.24 38.30
CA VAL A 184 20.67 -23.44 38.82
C VAL A 184 20.67 -23.41 40.35
N GLN A 185 21.62 -24.10 40.98
CA GLN A 185 21.77 -24.06 42.45
C GLN A 185 22.06 -22.65 42.94
N ALA A 186 22.96 -21.92 42.29
CA ALA A 186 23.29 -20.54 42.66
C ALA A 186 22.11 -19.58 42.44
N ALA A 187 21.34 -19.72 41.36
CA ALA A 187 20.13 -18.93 41.11
C ALA A 187 19.03 -19.17 42.15
N SER A 188 18.90 -20.41 42.62
CA SER A 188 17.86 -20.76 43.61
C SER A 188 17.97 -19.96 44.91
N ILE A 189 19.19 -19.55 45.29
CA ILE A 189 19.46 -18.76 46.51
C ILE A 189 18.90 -17.34 46.42
N TYR A 190 18.73 -16.82 45.19
CA TYR A 190 18.20 -15.48 44.92
C TYR A 190 16.69 -15.47 44.65
N LEU A 191 16.03 -16.63 44.73
CA LEU A 191 14.56 -16.71 44.75
C LEU A 191 14.08 -16.48 46.18
N ALA A 192 13.08 -15.62 46.35
CA ALA A 192 12.46 -15.32 47.63
C ALA A 192 10.93 -15.47 47.55
N ASP A 193 10.29 -15.58 48.71
CA ASP A 193 8.83 -15.62 48.86
C ASP A 193 8.16 -16.67 47.93
N ASP A 194 7.24 -16.22 47.06
CA ASP A 194 6.46 -17.10 46.19
C ASP A 194 7.33 -17.80 45.11
N ALA A 195 8.44 -17.17 44.70
CA ALA A 195 9.36 -17.76 43.72
C ALA A 195 10.13 -18.95 44.31
N MET A 196 10.49 -18.89 45.60
CA MET A 196 11.19 -19.96 46.30
C MET A 196 10.32 -21.21 46.39
N LEU A 197 9.05 -21.05 46.76
CA LEU A 197 8.07 -22.15 46.87
C LEU A 197 7.84 -22.85 45.52
N TRP A 198 7.79 -22.08 44.43
CA TRP A 198 7.66 -22.64 43.08
C TRP A 198 8.94 -23.35 42.63
N GLY A 199 10.11 -22.77 42.90
CA GLY A 199 11.41 -23.36 42.59
C GLY A 199 11.64 -24.70 43.27
N GLU A 200 11.30 -24.83 44.56
CA GLU A 200 11.38 -26.10 45.29
C GLU A 200 10.44 -27.17 44.70
N ALA A 201 9.22 -26.79 44.32
CA ALA A 201 8.25 -27.70 43.71
C ALA A 201 8.68 -28.16 42.30
N CYS A 202 9.39 -27.30 41.55
CA CYS A 202 9.89 -27.62 40.21
C CYS A 202 11.19 -28.41 40.21
N CYS A 203 12.11 -28.18 41.17
CA CYS A 203 13.38 -28.91 41.24
C CYS A 203 13.25 -30.34 41.81
N GLN A 204 12.14 -30.65 42.49
CA GLN A 204 11.86 -31.99 43.04
C GLN A 204 11.08 -32.91 42.07
N ARG A 205 10.81 -32.45 40.85
CA ARG A 205 9.99 -33.13 39.84
C ARG A 205 10.81 -33.54 38.64
#